data_AF-A0A2X4TK90-F1
#
_entry.id   AF-A0A2X4TK90-F1
#
_cell.length_a   1.000
_cell.length_b   1.000
_cell.length_c   1.000
_cell.angle_alpha   90.00
_cell.angle_beta   90.00
_cell.angle_gamma   90.00
#
_symmetry.space_group_name_H-M   'P 1'
#
loop_
_entity.id
_entity.type
_entity.pdbx_description
1 polymer ?
#
loop_
_entity_poly.entity_id
_entity_poly.type
_entity_poly.pdbx_seq_one_letter_code
_entity_poly.pdbx_strand_id
1 'polypeptide(L)'
;MRFSHRFILLFSLLLASLPLYTQRATEEEKSVRAIVSGIISYIPWPTLSGPPGLCIFSSARFARVLSEEAGWAFPYQPLIIHTTQETLSARCNGFYFGNKLAS
;
A
#
# COMPACT_ATOMS: atom_id res chain seq x y z
N MET A 1 18.27 -45.96 6.70
CA MET A 1 17.37 -45.02 5.98
C MET A 1 16.13 -44.55 6.77
N ARG A 2 15.63 -45.31 7.76
CA ARG A 2 14.43 -44.97 8.56
C ARG A 2 14.54 -43.70 9.43
N PHE A 3 15.76 -43.30 9.81
CA PHE A 3 16.04 -42.09 10.60
C PHE A 3 15.90 -40.80 9.79
N SER A 4 16.30 -40.83 8.50
CA SER A 4 16.19 -39.69 7.58
C SER A 4 14.74 -39.29 7.32
N HIS A 5 13.84 -40.27 7.11
CA HIS A 5 12.41 -40.00 6.92
C HIS A 5 11.75 -39.36 8.13
N ARG A 6 12.18 -39.72 9.36
CA ARG A 6 11.66 -39.09 10.58
C ARG A 6 12.07 -37.62 10.69
N PHE A 7 13.32 -37.30 10.34
CA PHE A 7 13.80 -35.93 10.29
C PHE A 7 13.09 -35.10 9.22
N ILE A 8 12.89 -35.66 8.02
CA ILE A 8 12.15 -34.99 6.95
C ILE A 8 10.70 -34.71 7.38
N LEU A 9 10.03 -35.68 8.01
CA LEU A 9 8.67 -35.51 8.50
C LEU A 9 8.57 -34.44 9.61
N LEU A 10 9.50 -34.45 10.56
CA LEU A 10 9.57 -33.43 11.61
C LEU A 10 9.82 -32.04 11.04
N PHE A 11 10.70 -31.92 10.05
CA PHE A 11 11.00 -30.65 9.39
C PHE A 11 9.80 -30.11 8.60
N SER A 12 9.08 -30.97 7.87
CA SER A 12 7.84 -30.58 7.17
C SER A 12 6.73 -30.14 8.13
N LEU A 13 6.58 -30.81 9.28
CA LEU A 13 5.64 -30.42 10.34
C LEU A 13 6.03 -29.07 10.99
N LEU A 14 7.34 -28.82 11.14
CA LEU A 14 7.86 -27.55 11.64
C LEU A 14 7.59 -26.40 10.65
N LEU A 15 7.77 -26.65 9.35
CA LEU A 15 7.46 -25.68 8.30
C LEU A 15 5.96 -25.38 8.19
N ALA A 16 5.10 -26.39 8.38
CA ALA A 16 3.65 -26.23 8.35
C ALA A 16 3.07 -25.50 9.58
N SER A 17 3.83 -25.45 10.68
CA SER A 17 3.47 -24.74 11.91
C SER A 17 4.04 -23.32 11.98
N LEU A 18 4.86 -22.91 11.01
CA LEU A 18 5.18 -21.50 10.83
C LEU A 18 3.88 -20.77 10.48
N PRO A 19 3.47 -19.76 11.25
CA PRO A 19 2.31 -18.97 10.87
C PRO A 19 2.59 -18.35 9.50
N LEU A 20 1.81 -18.74 8.49
CA LEU A 20 1.72 -17.98 7.26
C LEU A 20 1.12 -16.63 7.65
N TYR A 21 1.99 -15.66 7.90
CA TYR A 21 1.60 -14.31 8.27
C TYR A 21 1.00 -13.63 7.05
N THR A 22 -0.27 -13.95 6.78
CA THR A 22 -1.13 -13.10 5.97
C THR A 22 -1.31 -11.81 6.77
N GLN A 23 -0.66 -10.73 6.35
CA GLN A 23 -0.95 -9.38 6.85
C GLN A 23 -2.36 -8.99 6.41
N ARG A 24 -3.35 -9.37 7.21
CA ARG A 24 -4.72 -8.91 7.01
C ARG A 24 -4.76 -7.43 7.38
N ALA A 25 -5.17 -6.58 6.44
CA ALA A 25 -5.30 -5.15 6.69
C ALA A 25 -6.20 -4.91 7.91
N THR A 26 -5.77 -4.02 8.80
CA THR A 26 -6.57 -3.66 9.98
C THR A 26 -7.83 -2.89 9.57
N GLU A 27 -8.83 -2.79 10.44
CA GLU A 27 -10.03 -1.99 10.16
C GLU A 27 -9.70 -0.50 9.93
N GLU A 28 -8.68 0.03 10.62
CA GLU A 28 -8.18 1.39 10.40
C GLU A 28 -7.58 1.52 8.99
N GLU A 29 -6.76 0.56 8.55
CA GLU A 29 -6.16 0.57 7.21
C GLU A 29 -7.22 0.47 6.10
N LYS A 30 -8.25 -0.36 6.29
CA LYS A 30 -9.40 -0.43 5.38
C LYS A 30 -10.17 0.88 5.34
N SER A 31 -10.40 1.50 6.50
CA SER A 31 -11.10 2.77 6.60
C SER A 31 -10.34 3.88 5.88
N VAL A 32 -9.03 4.02 6.12
CA VAL A 32 -8.16 4.99 5.43
C VAL A 32 -8.23 4.80 3.91
N ARG A 33 -8.16 3.55 3.44
CA ARG A 33 -8.27 3.23 2.02
C ARG A 33 -9.61 3.64 1.43
N ALA A 34 -10.71 3.36 2.12
CA ALA A 34 -12.05 3.76 1.69
C ALA A 34 -12.21 5.28 1.65
N ILE A 35 -11.72 6.00 2.66
CA ILE A 35 -11.79 7.47 2.74
C ILE A 35 -11.03 8.10 1.58
N VAL A 36 -9.76 7.73 1.38
CA VAL A 36 -8.94 8.31 0.30
C VAL A 36 -9.52 7.97 -1.08
N SER A 37 -9.96 6.73 -1.28
CA SER A 37 -10.61 6.30 -2.53
C SER A 37 -11.91 7.07 -2.77
N GLY A 38 -12.70 7.30 -1.73
CA GLY A 38 -13.92 8.08 -1.78
C GLY A 38 -13.65 9.52 -2.20
N ILE A 39 -12.74 10.23 -1.51
CA ILE A 39 -12.36 11.62 -1.84
C ILE A 39 -11.93 11.73 -3.31
N ILE A 40 -11.03 10.86 -3.76
CA ILE A 40 -10.54 10.87 -5.15
C ILE A 40 -11.68 10.68 -6.16
N SER A 41 -12.66 9.83 -5.83
CA SER A 41 -13.78 9.50 -6.72
C SER A 41 -14.78 10.65 -6.89
N TYR A 42 -14.86 11.58 -5.94
CA TYR A 42 -15.72 12.76 -6.04
C TYR A 42 -15.05 13.96 -6.71
N ILE A 43 -13.75 13.89 -6.97
CA ILE A 43 -13.03 14.98 -7.65
C ILE A 43 -13.12 14.76 -9.17
N PRO A 44 -13.64 15.73 -9.94
CA PRO A 44 -13.58 15.64 -11.39
C PRO A 44 -12.15 15.91 -11.88
N TRP A 45 -11.65 15.02 -12.74
CA TRP A 45 -10.31 15.11 -13.35
C TRP A 45 -10.41 15.37 -14.86
N PRO A 46 -10.82 16.58 -15.29
CA PRO A 46 -11.32 16.84 -16.65
C PRO A 46 -10.29 16.61 -17.77
N THR A 47 -9.00 16.66 -17.47
CA THR A 47 -7.92 16.55 -18.46
C THR A 47 -7.21 15.20 -18.44
N LEU A 48 -7.67 14.25 -17.63
CA LEU A 48 -7.06 12.93 -17.50
C LEU A 48 -7.79 11.88 -18.33
N SER A 49 -7.03 11.07 -19.06
CA SER A 49 -7.54 9.90 -19.79
C SER A 49 -7.52 8.60 -18.94
N GLY A 50 -7.07 8.68 -17.69
CA GLY A 50 -6.87 7.55 -16.80
C GLY A 50 -6.97 7.97 -15.32
N PRO A 51 -6.67 7.05 -14.38
CA PRO A 51 -6.73 7.36 -12.96
C PRO A 51 -5.73 8.47 -12.59
N PRO A 52 -6.10 9.40 -11.69
CA PRO A 52 -5.20 10.45 -11.24
C PRO A 52 -3.98 9.88 -10.52
N GLY A 53 -2.81 10.48 -10.76
CA GLY A 53 -1.61 10.19 -9.97
C GLY A 53 -1.74 10.76 -8.55
N LEU A 54 -1.56 9.92 -7.54
CA LEU A 54 -1.52 10.32 -6.14
C LEU A 54 -0.10 10.16 -5.60
N CYS A 55 0.57 11.29 -5.36
CA CYS A 55 1.87 11.31 -4.71
C CYS A 55 1.69 11.14 -3.20
N ILE A 56 2.34 10.14 -2.62
CA ILE A 56 2.23 9.77 -1.22
C ILE A 56 3.60 9.95 -0.58
N PHE A 57 3.68 10.82 0.42
CA PHE A 57 4.94 10.98 1.15
C PHE A 57 5.27 9.69 1.92
N SER A 58 6.49 9.18 1.75
CA SER A 58 6.97 7.97 2.42
C SER A 58 6.95 8.08 3.94
N SER A 59 7.01 9.31 4.48
CA SER A 59 6.89 9.58 5.92
C SER A 59 5.47 9.43 6.47
N ALA A 60 4.46 9.28 5.60
CA ALA A 60 3.08 9.17 6.04
C ALA A 60 2.80 7.80 6.68
N ARG A 61 2.11 7.80 7.84
CA ARG A 61 1.81 6.57 8.61
C ARG A 61 1.18 5.46 7.77
N PHE A 62 0.30 5.82 6.82
CA PHE A 62 -0.43 4.88 5.98
C PHE A 62 0.11 4.81 4.54
N ALA A 63 1.35 5.25 4.29
CA ALA A 63 1.92 5.29 2.94
C ALA A 63 1.81 3.92 2.25
N ARG A 64 2.25 2.87 2.95
CA ARG A 64 2.17 1.47 2.48
C ARG A 64 0.76 1.03 2.12
N VAL A 65 -0.23 1.39 2.94
CA VAL A 65 -1.65 1.00 2.77
C VAL A 65 -2.26 1.61 1.52
N LEU A 66 -1.78 2.81 1.15
CA LEU A 66 -2.24 3.58 0.00
C LEU A 66 -1.41 3.31 -1.27
N SER A 67 -0.29 2.57 -1.18
CA SER A 67 0.57 2.27 -2.32
C SER A 67 0.64 0.80 -2.71
N GLU A 68 0.47 -0.13 -1.76
CA GLU A 68 0.56 -1.56 -2.04
C GLU A 68 -0.80 -2.15 -2.45
N GLU A 69 -0.85 -2.69 -3.67
CA GLU A 69 -1.99 -3.36 -4.28
C GLU A 69 -2.22 -4.77 -3.70
N ALA A 70 -2.35 -4.89 -2.38
CA ALA A 70 -2.69 -6.16 -1.72
C ALA A 70 -4.16 -6.58 -2.02
N GLY A 71 -4.46 -6.88 -3.29
CA GLY A 71 -5.78 -7.29 -3.77
C GLY A 71 -6.79 -6.15 -3.90
N TRP A 72 -6.33 -4.90 -4.07
CA TRP A 72 -7.20 -3.73 -4.17
C TRP A 72 -6.85 -2.87 -5.37
N ALA A 73 -7.87 -2.55 -6.17
CA ALA A 73 -7.75 -1.60 -7.27
C ALA A 73 -8.01 -0.19 -6.74
N PHE A 74 -6.98 0.65 -6.71
CA PHE A 74 -7.12 2.06 -6.32
C PHE A 74 -7.76 2.85 -7.47
N PRO A 75 -8.65 3.83 -7.18
CA PRO A 75 -9.16 4.76 -8.20
C PRO A 75 -8.13 5.85 -8.56
N TYR A 76 -6.85 5.63 -8.24
CA TYR A 76 -5.70 6.52 -8.46
C TYR A 76 -4.46 5.66 -8.73
N GLN A 77 -3.44 6.26 -9.32
CA GLN A 77 -2.13 5.65 -9.49
C GLN A 77 -1.20 6.11 -8.34
N PRO A 78 -0.83 5.23 -7.39
CA PRO A 78 0.00 5.63 -6.26
C PRO A 78 1.47 5.83 -6.68
N LEU A 79 2.10 6.86 -6.12
CA LEU A 79 3.54 7.10 -6.28
C LEU A 79 4.14 7.52 -4.93
N ILE A 80 5.09 6.74 -4.41
CA ILE A 80 5.82 7.09 -3.19
C ILE A 80 6.87 8.17 -3.50
N ILE A 81 6.84 9.26 -2.75
CA ILE A 81 7.84 10.33 -2.80
C ILE A 81 8.51 10.53 -1.42
N HIS A 82 9.79 10.85 -1.41
CA HIS A 82 10.58 10.98 -0.19
C HIS A 82 10.82 12.44 0.20
N THR A 83 10.75 13.35 -0.77
CA THR A 83 11.06 14.76 -0.59
C THR A 83 10.05 15.66 -1.29
N THR A 84 9.94 16.91 -0.82
CA THR A 84 9.13 17.92 -1.51
C THR A 84 9.68 18.24 -2.90
N GLN A 85 11.00 18.13 -3.12
CA GLN A 85 11.62 18.34 -4.43
C GLN A 85 11.07 17.34 -5.47
N GLU A 86 10.84 16.08 -5.09
CA GLU A 86 10.27 15.06 -5.97
C GLU A 86 8.86 15.41 -6.46
N THR A 87 8.11 16.24 -5.73
CA THR A 87 6.76 16.68 -6.14
C THR A 87 6.79 17.43 -7.48
N LEU A 88 7.86 18.19 -7.74
CA LEU A 88 8.02 19.00 -8.96
C LEU A 88 8.21 18.12 -10.19
N SER A 89 8.95 17.02 -10.05
CA SER A 89 9.21 16.07 -11.13
C SER A 89 8.09 15.04 -11.31
N ALA A 90 7.41 14.66 -10.22
CA ALA A 90 6.44 13.57 -10.22
C ALA A 90 5.14 13.90 -10.95
N ARG A 91 4.79 15.19 -11.08
CA ARG A 91 3.59 15.68 -11.80
C ARG A 91 2.28 14.96 -11.41
N CYS A 92 2.14 14.60 -10.13
CA CYS A 92 0.93 14.02 -9.60
C CYS A 92 -0.25 14.99 -9.62
N ASN A 93 -1.47 14.45 -9.61
CA ASN A 93 -2.71 15.22 -9.58
C ASN A 93 -3.20 15.50 -8.16
N GLY A 94 -2.75 14.69 -7.18
CA GLY A 94 -3.01 14.90 -5.76
C GLY A 94 -1.82 14.51 -4.89
N PHE A 95 -1.83 14.97 -3.64
CA PHE A 95 -0.77 14.72 -2.66
C PHE A 95 -1.34 14.23 -1.32
N TYR A 96 -0.77 13.17 -0.78
CA TYR A 96 -1.03 12.66 0.56
C TYR A 96 0.18 12.92 1.45
N PHE A 97 0.07 13.94 2.32
CA PHE A 97 1.18 14.42 3.15
C PHE A 97 1.40 13.62 4.44
N GLY A 98 0.35 12.99 4.97
CA GLY A 98 0.40 12.32 6.27
C GLY A 98 0.69 13.30 7.41
N ASN A 99 1.91 13.25 7.95
CA ASN A 99 2.37 14.11 9.05
C ASN A 99 3.16 15.35 8.58
N LYS A 100 3.40 15.50 7.27
CA LYS A 100 3.96 16.73 6.71
C LYS A 100 2.86 17.78 6.59
N LEU A 101 3.21 19.03 6.88
CA LEU A 101 2.34 20.17 6.62
C LEU A 101 2.50 20.57 5.14
N ALA A 102 1.39 20.93 4.49
CA ALA A 102 1.46 21.61 3.20
C ALA A 102 2.23 22.93 3.42
N SER A 103 3.29 23.12 2.64
CA SER A 103 4.18 24.28 2.72
C SER A 103 3.73 25.38 1.78
#